data_AF-A0A066UNT2-F1
#
_entry.id   AF-A0A066UNT2-F1
#
_cell.length_a   1.000
_cell.length_b   1.000
_cell.length_c   1.000
_cell.angle_alpha   90.00
_cell.angle_beta   90.00
_cell.angle_gamma   90.00
#
_symmetry.space_group_name_H-M   'P 1'
#
loop_
_entity.id
_entity.type
_entity.pdbx_description
1 polymer ?
#
loop_
_entity_poly.entity_id
_entity_poly.type
_entity_poly.pdbx_seq_one_letter_code
_entity_poly.pdbx_strand_id
1 'polypeptide(L)'
;MRFAPACLIALAAATITFRVHAFECNQYEWDQLLDSQLTAENRYNDYSKEFNLVLGTFKSHIFLSKQFSHQELISFWKQNNPYFQRQLNLQIETARQAYKLLLKQAHLTQIEIEQVIELRDGWTSTAESCRSQSQEYQYKTAQSHVAHTQTLISDYASLSDKFRNLALRYLNESNSIRSAKQAALGDDVDLK
;
A
#
# COMPACT_ATOMS: atom_id res chain seq x y z
N MET A 1 9.98 -32.01 -75.14
CA MET A 1 8.72 -32.07 -74.37
C MET A 1 8.98 -31.49 -73.00
N ARG A 2 8.18 -30.48 -72.62
CA ARG A 2 8.23 -29.76 -71.35
C ARG A 2 7.56 -30.60 -70.27
N PHE A 3 8.14 -30.74 -69.08
CA PHE A 3 7.39 -30.86 -67.82
C PHE A 3 8.19 -30.22 -66.68
N ALA A 4 7.44 -29.48 -65.86
CA ALA A 4 7.88 -28.42 -64.95
C ALA A 4 8.39 -28.95 -63.59
N PRO A 5 9.21 -28.17 -62.85
CA PRO A 5 9.57 -28.50 -61.49
C PRO A 5 8.42 -28.14 -60.53
N ALA A 6 8.02 -29.10 -59.70
CA ALA A 6 7.09 -28.85 -58.60
C ALA A 6 7.77 -27.95 -57.55
N CYS A 7 7.25 -26.74 -57.42
CA CYS A 7 7.68 -25.76 -56.44
C CYS A 7 7.12 -26.16 -55.06
N LEU A 8 7.97 -26.72 -54.20
CA LEU A 8 7.65 -26.96 -52.79
C LEU A 8 7.77 -25.64 -52.04
N ILE A 9 6.63 -25.03 -51.72
CA ILE A 9 6.53 -23.86 -50.86
C ILE A 9 6.84 -24.32 -49.43
N ALA A 10 8.06 -24.02 -48.96
CA ALA A 10 8.40 -24.14 -47.55
C ALA A 10 7.70 -23.01 -46.78
N LEU A 11 6.59 -23.33 -46.12
CA LEU A 11 5.96 -22.47 -45.12
C LEU A 11 6.89 -22.39 -43.89
N ALA A 12 7.75 -21.37 -43.87
CA ALA A 12 8.47 -20.99 -42.66
C ALA A 12 7.46 -20.40 -41.68
N ALA A 13 6.97 -21.22 -40.76
CA ALA A 13 6.21 -20.77 -39.60
C ALA A 13 7.13 -19.90 -38.73
N ALA A 14 7.00 -18.58 -38.84
CA ALA A 14 7.62 -17.64 -37.91
C ALA A 14 6.94 -17.83 -36.55
N THR A 15 7.48 -18.72 -35.74
CA THR A 15 7.14 -18.81 -34.33
C THR A 15 7.66 -17.54 -33.66
N ILE A 16 6.74 -16.64 -33.32
CA ILE A 16 7.03 -15.53 -32.43
C ILE A 16 7.32 -16.16 -31.07
N THR A 17 8.59 -16.43 -30.78
CA THR A 17 9.01 -16.83 -29.44
C THR A 17 8.81 -15.61 -28.55
N PHE A 18 7.71 -15.57 -27.81
CA PHE A 18 7.62 -14.75 -26.62
C PHE A 18 8.77 -15.19 -25.72
N ARG A 19 9.84 -14.39 -25.64
CA ARG A 19 10.90 -14.61 -24.66
C ARG A 19 10.30 -14.27 -23.29
N VAL A 20 9.65 -15.26 -22.68
CA VAL A 20 9.52 -15.28 -21.22
C VAL A 20 10.96 -15.21 -20.72
N HIS A 21 11.32 -14.16 -19.97
CA HIS A 21 12.61 -14.14 -19.29
C HIS A 21 12.65 -15.36 -18.39
N ALA A 22 13.42 -16.37 -18.79
CA ALA A 22 13.67 -17.52 -17.97
C ALA A 22 14.70 -17.08 -16.95
N PHE A 23 14.30 -16.97 -15.68
CA PHE A 23 15.25 -16.77 -14.60
C PHE A 23 16.21 -17.96 -14.59
N GLU A 24 17.48 -17.70 -14.78
CA GLU A 24 18.52 -18.70 -14.79
C GLU A 24 19.09 -18.84 -13.38
N CYS A 25 19.49 -20.06 -13.00
CA CYS A 25 20.31 -20.27 -11.80
C CYS A 25 21.74 -19.77 -12.06
N ASN A 26 21.90 -18.46 -12.15
CA ASN A 26 23.15 -17.78 -12.39
C ASN A 26 23.30 -16.59 -11.42
N GLN A 27 24.53 -16.13 -11.27
CA GLN A 27 24.86 -15.07 -10.32
C GLN A 27 24.20 -13.73 -10.67
N TYR A 28 24.05 -13.43 -11.97
CA TYR A 28 23.52 -12.14 -12.42
C TYR A 28 22.04 -11.97 -12.06
N GLU A 29 21.20 -12.95 -12.41
CA GLU A 29 19.77 -12.96 -12.07
C GLU A 29 19.56 -12.96 -10.54
N TRP A 30 20.41 -13.71 -9.83
CA TRP A 30 20.40 -13.75 -8.38
C TRP A 30 20.65 -12.37 -7.75
N ASP A 31 21.69 -11.68 -8.20
CA ASP A 31 22.07 -10.37 -7.67
C ASP A 31 21.00 -9.31 -7.95
N GLN A 32 20.34 -9.37 -9.11
CA GLN A 32 19.21 -8.48 -9.43
C GLN A 32 18.00 -8.71 -8.52
N LEU A 33 17.64 -9.97 -8.25
CA LEU A 33 16.56 -10.30 -7.32
C LEU A 33 16.90 -9.89 -5.89
N LEU A 34 18.16 -10.04 -5.49
CA LEU A 34 18.61 -9.63 -4.16
C LEU A 34 18.57 -8.10 -3.98
N ASP A 35 19.00 -7.33 -4.98
CA ASP A 35 18.90 -5.86 -4.96
C ASP A 35 17.44 -5.39 -4.89
N SER A 36 16.57 -6.04 -5.66
CA SER A 36 15.13 -5.78 -5.64
C SER A 36 14.50 -6.12 -4.28
N GLN A 37 14.92 -7.22 -3.65
CA GLN A 37 14.53 -7.60 -2.28
C GLN A 37 14.92 -6.54 -1.27
N LEU A 38 16.18 -6.13 -1.26
CA LEU A 38 16.67 -5.11 -0.33
C LEU A 38 15.95 -3.78 -0.53
N THR A 39 15.67 -3.41 -1.78
CA THR A 39 14.90 -2.21 -2.10
C THR A 39 13.47 -2.30 -1.53
N ALA A 40 12.79 -3.43 -1.72
CA ALA A 40 11.43 -3.64 -1.21
C ALA A 40 11.38 -3.63 0.33
N GLU A 41 12.36 -4.23 1.00
CA GLU A 41 12.48 -4.23 2.46
C GLU A 41 12.79 -2.83 3.01
N ASN A 42 13.67 -2.08 2.36
CA ASN A 42 13.99 -0.71 2.75
C ASN A 42 12.77 0.21 2.61
N ARG A 43 12.02 0.12 1.51
CA ARG A 43 10.77 0.86 1.35
C ARG A 43 9.76 0.51 2.45
N TYR A 44 9.64 -0.76 2.81
CA TYR A 44 8.75 -1.19 3.89
C TYR A 44 9.15 -0.55 5.22
N ASN A 45 10.45 -0.56 5.52
CA ASN A 45 11.01 0.03 6.71
C ASN A 45 10.75 1.54 6.77
N ASP A 46 10.83 2.24 5.64
CA ASP A 46 10.58 3.67 5.58
C ASP A 46 9.09 4.00 5.80
N TYR A 47 8.17 3.30 5.13
CA TYR A 47 6.74 3.44 5.42
C TYR A 47 6.41 3.09 6.88
N SER A 48 7.09 2.10 7.46
CA SER A 48 6.90 1.71 8.85
C SER A 48 7.39 2.78 9.83
N LYS A 49 8.52 3.44 9.55
CA LYS A 49 9.01 4.60 10.32
C LYS A 49 8.01 5.76 10.22
N GLU A 50 7.53 6.07 9.02
CA GLU A 50 6.51 7.10 8.81
C GLU A 50 5.24 6.80 9.62
N PHE A 51 4.75 5.56 9.56
CA PHE A 51 3.59 5.14 10.34
C PHE A 51 3.83 5.32 11.84
N ASN A 52 4.99 4.92 12.35
CA ASN A 52 5.32 5.04 13.77
C ASN A 52 5.38 6.50 14.23
N LEU A 53 5.91 7.40 13.40
CA LEU A 53 5.92 8.84 13.68
C LEU A 53 4.50 9.39 13.77
N VAL A 54 3.66 9.09 12.78
CA VAL A 54 2.25 9.49 12.77
C VAL A 54 1.51 8.91 13.98
N LEU A 55 1.72 7.63 14.29
CA LEU A 55 1.08 6.98 15.44
C LEU A 55 1.48 7.65 16.76
N GLY A 56 2.74 8.09 16.89
CA GLY A 56 3.21 8.92 18.00
C GLY A 56 2.39 10.20 18.13
N THR A 57 2.28 10.97 17.05
CA THR A 57 1.47 12.19 16.99
C THR A 57 0.00 11.91 17.34
N PHE A 58 -0.59 10.85 16.80
CA PHE A 58 -1.96 10.45 17.10
C PHE A 58 -2.17 10.14 18.59
N LYS A 59 -1.23 9.42 19.22
CA LYS A 59 -1.31 9.06 20.64
C LYS A 59 -1.25 10.29 21.55
N SER A 60 -0.50 11.32 21.15
CA SER A 60 -0.46 12.60 21.86
C SER A 60 -1.63 13.54 21.53
N HIS A 61 -2.33 13.30 20.42
CA HIS A 61 -3.38 14.20 19.94
C HIS A 61 -4.62 14.12 20.82
N ILE A 62 -5.14 15.29 21.20
CA ILE A 62 -6.37 15.39 21.96
C ILE A 62 -7.56 15.40 20.99
N PHE A 63 -8.35 14.34 21.05
CA PHE A 63 -9.61 14.21 20.32
C PHE A 63 -10.75 14.77 21.16
N LEU A 64 -11.38 15.85 20.69
CA LEU A 64 -12.48 16.51 21.38
C LEU A 64 -13.68 15.56 21.51
N SER A 65 -13.93 14.70 20.50
CA SER A 65 -15.00 13.69 20.58
C SER A 65 -14.79 12.63 21.65
N LYS A 66 -13.57 12.50 22.19
CA LYS A 66 -13.26 11.61 23.32
C LYS A 66 -13.33 12.31 24.67
N GLN A 67 -13.11 13.62 24.70
CA GLN A 67 -13.13 14.41 25.93
C GLN A 67 -14.52 14.90 26.28
N PHE A 68 -15.33 15.18 25.27
CA PHE A 68 -16.65 15.77 25.43
C PHE A 68 -17.70 14.87 24.81
N SER A 69 -18.81 14.71 25.53
CA SER A 69 -20.00 14.10 25.01
C SER A 69 -20.55 14.90 23.82
N HIS A 70 -21.35 14.24 23.00
CA HIS A 70 -21.98 14.90 21.86
C HIS A 70 -22.85 16.11 22.28
N GLN A 71 -23.54 16.04 23.43
CA GLN A 71 -24.34 17.16 23.95
C GLN A 71 -23.49 18.35 24.42
N GLU A 72 -22.31 18.10 25.00
CA GLU A 72 -21.38 19.17 25.37
C GLU A 72 -20.83 19.86 24.11
N LEU A 73 -20.48 19.09 23.08
CA LEU A 73 -20.07 19.66 21.78
C LEU A 73 -21.18 20.52 21.16
N ILE A 74 -22.44 20.08 21.21
CA ILE A 74 -23.60 20.90 20.77
C ILE A 74 -23.67 22.20 21.57
N SER A 75 -23.49 22.12 22.89
CA SER A 75 -23.55 23.29 23.79
C SER A 75 -22.46 24.31 23.45
N PHE A 76 -21.24 23.87 23.13
CA PHE A 76 -20.17 24.76 22.68
C PHE A 76 -20.51 25.51 21.39
N TRP A 77 -21.16 24.84 20.44
CA TRP A 77 -21.64 25.50 19.21
C TRP A 77 -22.74 26.52 19.49
N LYS A 78 -23.71 26.19 20.36
CA LYS A 78 -24.83 27.08 20.72
C LYS A 78 -24.40 28.34 21.47
N GLN A 79 -23.31 28.27 22.24
CA GLN A 79 -22.77 29.43 22.95
C GLN A 79 -22.30 30.54 21.99
N ASN A 80 -22.10 30.24 20.70
CA ASN A 80 -21.68 31.19 19.67
C ASN A 80 -20.44 32.02 20.05
N ASN A 81 -19.57 31.45 20.90
CA ASN A 81 -18.33 32.10 21.30
C ASN A 81 -17.31 31.96 20.14
N PRO A 82 -16.80 33.07 19.58
CA PRO A 82 -15.90 33.02 18.43
C PRO A 82 -14.63 32.20 18.67
N TYR A 83 -14.12 32.19 19.91
CA TYR A 83 -12.95 31.38 20.27
C TYR A 83 -13.26 29.89 20.16
N PHE A 84 -14.36 29.41 20.75
CA PHE A 84 -14.74 27.99 20.68
C PHE A 84 -15.07 27.56 19.25
N GLN A 85 -15.80 28.37 18.49
CA GLN A 85 -16.09 28.06 17.09
C GLN A 85 -14.83 27.92 16.25
N ARG A 86 -13.84 28.80 16.44
CA ARG A 86 -12.56 28.71 15.75
C ARG A 86 -11.83 27.41 16.09
N GLN A 87 -11.76 27.04 17.37
CA GLN A 87 -11.09 25.80 17.80
C GLN A 87 -11.79 24.55 17.25
N LEU A 88 -13.12 24.50 17.29
CA LEU A 88 -13.88 23.36 16.78
C LEU A 88 -13.76 23.22 15.25
N ASN A 89 -13.81 24.33 14.50
CA ASN A 89 -13.59 24.32 13.05
C ASN A 89 -12.15 23.88 12.71
N LEU A 90 -11.14 24.39 13.43
CA LEU A 90 -9.75 23.97 13.25
C LEU A 90 -9.58 22.46 13.47
N GLN A 91 -10.17 21.92 14.54
CA GLN A 91 -10.12 20.48 14.81
C GLN A 91 -10.78 19.66 13.69
N ILE A 92 -11.93 20.10 13.17
CA ILE A 92 -12.58 19.46 12.00
C ILE A 92 -11.64 19.44 10.79
N GLU A 93 -11.05 20.59 10.46
CA GLU A 93 -10.17 20.74 9.30
C GLU A 93 -8.90 19.91 9.44
N THR A 94 -8.21 20.01 10.58
CA THR A 94 -7.00 19.22 10.86
C THR A 94 -7.28 17.72 10.82
N ALA A 95 -8.39 17.26 11.42
CA ALA A 95 -8.75 15.86 11.38
C ALA A 95 -9.07 15.38 9.95
N ARG A 96 -9.74 16.21 9.13
CA ARG A 96 -9.99 15.89 7.71
C ARG A 96 -8.72 15.85 6.88
N GLN A 97 -7.78 16.75 7.11
CA GLN A 97 -6.49 16.75 6.42
C GLN A 97 -5.69 15.50 6.79
N ALA A 98 -5.62 15.15 8.09
CA ALA A 98 -4.97 13.94 8.56
C ALA A 98 -5.59 12.68 7.93
N TYR A 99 -6.93 12.57 7.90
CA TYR A 99 -7.64 11.49 7.21
C TYR A 99 -7.20 11.32 5.75
N LYS A 100 -7.18 12.41 4.97
CA LYS A 100 -6.78 12.37 3.55
C LYS A 100 -5.33 11.93 3.37
N LEU A 101 -4.42 12.47 4.17
CA LEU A 101 -3.00 12.11 4.11
C LEU A 101 -2.76 10.64 4.45
N LEU A 102 -3.45 10.13 5.47
CA LEU A 102 -3.34 8.73 5.89
C LEU A 102 -3.94 7.76 4.88
N LEU A 103 -5.05 8.11 4.24
CA LEU A 103 -5.57 7.30 3.13
C LEU A 103 -4.63 7.29 1.93
N LYS A 104 -4.00 8.42 1.61
CA LYS A 104 -2.96 8.47 0.58
C LYS A 104 -1.82 7.52 0.93
N GLN A 105 -1.32 7.56 2.16
CA GLN A 105 -0.24 6.66 2.58
C GLN A 105 -0.66 5.20 2.56
N ALA A 106 -1.86 4.86 3.03
CA ALA A 106 -2.38 3.51 2.90
C ALA A 106 -2.39 3.02 1.43
N HIS A 107 -2.78 3.88 0.49
CA HIS A 107 -2.77 3.54 -0.92
C HIS A 107 -1.36 3.36 -1.46
N LEU A 108 -0.42 4.25 -1.14
CA LEU A 108 0.99 4.12 -1.55
C LEU A 108 1.61 2.83 -0.99
N THR A 109 1.37 2.49 0.26
CA THR A 109 1.81 1.20 0.83
C THR A 109 1.17 0.00 0.14
N GLN A 110 -0.10 0.11 -0.29
CA GLN A 110 -0.81 -0.97 -0.96
C GLN A 110 -0.24 -1.27 -2.35
N ILE A 111 0.12 -0.25 -3.13
CA ILE A 111 0.61 -0.44 -4.51
C ILE A 111 2.00 -1.11 -4.56
N GLU A 112 2.79 -1.02 -3.49
CA GLU A 112 4.09 -1.72 -3.42
C GLU A 112 3.91 -3.24 -3.42
N ILE A 113 2.74 -3.75 -3.00
CA ILE A 113 2.47 -5.19 -2.95
C ILE A 113 2.63 -5.83 -4.34
N GLU A 114 2.24 -5.14 -5.41
CA GLU A 114 2.38 -5.66 -6.78
C GLU A 114 3.86 -5.91 -7.12
N GLN A 115 4.75 -4.99 -6.78
CA GLN A 115 6.19 -5.15 -6.98
C GLN A 115 6.76 -6.30 -6.14
N VAL A 116 6.29 -6.51 -4.91
CA VAL A 116 6.75 -7.63 -4.07
C VAL A 116 6.21 -8.97 -4.57
N ILE A 117 5.03 -9.00 -5.20
CA ILE A 117 4.50 -10.19 -5.87
C ILE A 117 5.40 -10.57 -7.05
N GLU A 118 5.77 -9.61 -7.90
CA GLU A 118 6.69 -9.87 -9.03
C GLU A 118 8.04 -10.40 -8.52
N LEU A 119 8.55 -9.85 -7.42
CA LEU A 119 9.77 -10.32 -6.79
C LEU A 119 9.66 -11.77 -6.27
N ARG A 120 8.55 -12.13 -5.63
CA ARG A 120 8.27 -13.52 -5.21
C ARG A 120 8.26 -14.46 -6.41
N ASP A 121 7.65 -14.05 -7.51
CA ASP A 121 7.54 -14.85 -8.73
C ASP A 121 8.92 -15.03 -9.40
N GLY A 122 9.78 -14.00 -9.35
CA GLY A 122 11.18 -14.08 -9.76
C GLY A 122 11.97 -15.08 -8.92
N TRP A 123 11.87 -15.02 -7.58
CA TRP A 123 12.50 -16.01 -6.70
C TRP A 123 11.98 -17.44 -6.92
N THR A 124 10.69 -17.58 -7.19
CA THR A 124 10.07 -18.88 -7.50
C THR A 124 10.66 -19.46 -8.78
N SER A 125 10.76 -18.65 -9.84
CA SER A 125 11.34 -19.03 -11.12
C SER A 125 12.83 -19.42 -10.99
N THR A 126 13.61 -18.64 -10.21
CA THR A 126 15.02 -18.96 -9.91
C THR A 126 15.14 -20.27 -9.14
N ALA A 127 14.27 -20.52 -8.15
CA ALA A 127 14.27 -21.77 -7.41
C ALA A 127 14.04 -22.98 -8.35
N GLU A 128 13.03 -22.91 -9.22
CA GLU A 128 12.74 -23.97 -10.20
C GLU A 128 13.91 -24.20 -11.17
N SER A 129 14.53 -23.12 -11.63
CA SER A 129 15.73 -23.17 -12.47
C SER A 129 16.90 -23.87 -11.77
N CYS A 130 17.21 -23.50 -10.53
CA CYS A 130 18.28 -24.13 -9.74
C CYS A 130 17.99 -25.62 -9.48
N ARG A 131 16.73 -25.97 -9.23
CA ARG A 131 16.31 -27.36 -9.07
C ARG A 131 16.55 -28.17 -10.35
N SER A 132 16.19 -27.62 -11.52
CA SER A 132 16.41 -28.28 -12.82
C SER A 132 17.89 -28.54 -13.12
N GLN A 133 18.78 -27.68 -12.59
CA GLN A 133 20.23 -27.77 -12.74
C GLN A 133 20.90 -28.59 -11.61
N SER A 134 20.12 -29.26 -10.76
CA SER A 134 20.62 -30.03 -9.60
C SER A 134 21.45 -29.20 -8.60
N GLN A 135 21.21 -27.88 -8.55
CA GLN A 135 21.84 -26.95 -7.61
C GLN A 135 20.99 -26.83 -6.31
N GLU A 136 21.04 -27.87 -5.48
CA GLU A 136 20.14 -28.03 -4.32
C GLU A 136 20.30 -26.93 -3.25
N TYR A 137 21.52 -26.44 -3.03
CA TYR A 137 21.77 -25.37 -2.06
C TYR A 137 21.12 -24.06 -2.51
N GLN A 138 21.30 -23.69 -3.77
CA GLN A 138 20.73 -22.49 -4.39
C GLN A 138 19.20 -22.58 -4.44
N TYR A 139 18.67 -23.76 -4.78
CA TYR A 139 17.23 -24.02 -4.74
C TYR A 139 16.65 -23.73 -3.34
N LYS A 140 17.20 -24.32 -2.27
CA LYS A 140 16.72 -24.10 -0.90
C LYS A 140 16.83 -22.63 -0.48
N THR A 141 17.91 -21.97 -0.87
CA THR A 141 18.12 -20.55 -0.56
C THR A 141 17.08 -19.68 -1.28
N ALA A 142 16.81 -19.92 -2.57
CA ALA A 142 15.78 -19.21 -3.32
C ALA A 142 14.37 -19.46 -2.73
N GLN A 143 14.07 -20.69 -2.28
CA GLN A 143 12.82 -20.97 -1.56
C GLN A 143 12.67 -20.17 -0.26
N SER A 144 13.77 -19.93 0.46
CA SER A 144 13.74 -19.06 1.63
C SER A 144 13.36 -17.62 1.26
N HIS A 145 13.86 -17.11 0.13
CA HIS A 145 13.48 -15.80 -0.38
C HIS A 145 12.01 -15.75 -0.84
N VAL A 146 11.48 -16.82 -1.45
CA VAL A 146 10.03 -16.94 -1.72
C VAL A 146 9.21 -16.84 -0.43
N ALA A 147 9.64 -17.52 0.64
CA ALA A 147 8.95 -17.44 1.92
C ALA A 147 9.01 -16.02 2.52
N HIS A 148 10.18 -15.37 2.49
CA HIS A 148 10.35 -14.01 3.01
C HIS A 148 9.55 -12.97 2.21
N THR A 149 9.53 -13.04 0.88
CA THR A 149 8.70 -12.16 0.05
C THR A 149 7.22 -12.35 0.33
N GLN A 150 6.77 -13.59 0.58
CA GLN A 150 5.39 -13.86 0.97
C GLN A 150 5.03 -13.23 2.32
N THR A 151 5.94 -13.24 3.30
CA THR A 151 5.78 -12.49 4.55
C THR A 151 5.75 -10.99 4.31
N LEU A 152 6.66 -10.46 3.48
CA LEU A 152 6.73 -9.04 3.16
C LEU A 152 5.43 -8.52 2.52
N ILE A 153 4.80 -9.31 1.64
CA ILE A 153 3.47 -9.01 1.07
C ILE A 153 2.43 -8.82 2.19
N SER A 154 2.38 -9.76 3.16
CA SER A 154 1.47 -9.66 4.29
C SER A 154 1.77 -8.47 5.20
N ASP A 155 3.06 -8.14 5.36
CA ASP A 155 3.49 -7.00 6.18
C ASP A 155 3.08 -5.67 5.55
N TYR A 156 3.24 -5.50 4.22
CA TYR A 156 2.73 -4.34 3.48
C TYR A 156 1.21 -4.22 3.59
N ALA A 157 0.47 -5.32 3.42
CA ALA A 157 -0.98 -5.32 3.58
C ALA A 157 -1.39 -4.86 5.00
N SER A 158 -0.74 -5.42 6.03
CA SER A 158 -0.96 -5.03 7.42
C SER A 158 -0.66 -3.56 7.66
N LEU A 159 0.43 -3.03 7.10
CA LEU A 159 0.82 -1.64 7.24
C LEU A 159 -0.18 -0.69 6.55
N SER A 160 -0.64 -1.04 5.35
CA SER A 160 -1.69 -0.30 4.64
C SER A 160 -2.97 -0.22 5.49
N ASP A 161 -3.39 -1.34 6.07
CA ASP A 161 -4.58 -1.38 6.93
C ASP A 161 -4.40 -0.58 8.23
N LYS A 162 -3.20 -0.58 8.82
CA LYS A 162 -2.90 0.27 9.98
C LYS A 162 -3.07 1.75 9.63
N PHE A 163 -2.60 2.20 8.46
CA PHE A 163 -2.85 3.58 7.99
C PHE A 163 -4.35 3.86 7.79
N ARG A 164 -5.10 2.96 7.12
CA ARG A 164 -6.55 3.11 6.92
C ARG A 164 -7.30 3.22 8.25
N ASN A 165 -7.00 2.35 9.19
CA ASN A 165 -7.62 2.35 10.51
C ASN A 165 -7.35 3.66 11.27
N LEU A 166 -6.13 4.19 11.17
CA LEU A 166 -5.80 5.48 11.77
C LEU A 166 -6.54 6.63 11.08
N ALA A 167 -6.64 6.60 9.75
CA ALA A 167 -7.40 7.57 8.96
C ALA A 167 -8.86 7.62 9.43
N LEU A 168 -9.51 6.46 9.58
CA LEU A 168 -10.91 6.37 10.02
C LEU A 168 -11.13 6.98 11.42
N ARG A 169 -10.15 6.89 12.32
CA ARG A 169 -10.25 7.54 13.63
C ARG A 169 -10.29 9.06 13.52
N TYR A 170 -9.48 9.66 12.64
CA TYR A 170 -9.54 11.10 12.36
C TYR A 170 -10.82 11.50 11.62
N LEU A 171 -11.33 10.67 10.70
CA LEU A 171 -12.61 10.93 10.06
C LEU A 171 -13.75 10.97 11.08
N ASN A 172 -13.77 10.02 12.01
CA ASN A 172 -14.77 9.95 13.06
C ASN A 172 -14.76 11.19 13.96
N GLU A 173 -13.58 11.68 14.37
CA GLU A 173 -13.44 12.94 15.09
C GLU A 173 -14.11 14.11 14.36
N SER A 174 -13.76 14.32 13.09
CA SER A 174 -14.35 15.36 12.25
C SER A 174 -15.87 15.23 12.19
N ASN A 175 -16.38 14.01 11.99
CA ASN A 175 -17.81 13.76 11.85
C ASN A 175 -18.56 13.98 13.17
N SER A 176 -17.99 13.61 14.31
CA SER A 176 -18.59 13.86 15.62
C SER A 176 -18.74 15.35 15.92
N ILE A 177 -17.73 16.17 15.57
CA ILE A 177 -17.80 17.62 15.80
C ILE A 177 -18.75 18.28 14.77
N ARG A 178 -18.71 17.86 13.49
CA ARG A 178 -19.61 18.36 12.46
C ARG A 178 -21.08 18.04 12.73
N SER A 179 -21.38 16.82 13.16
CA SER A 179 -22.75 16.44 13.53
C SER A 179 -23.26 17.26 14.71
N ALA A 180 -22.40 17.55 15.69
CA ALA A 180 -22.75 18.44 16.79
C ALA A 180 -23.03 19.88 16.30
N LYS A 181 -22.27 20.37 15.31
CA LYS A 181 -22.52 21.68 14.67
C LYS A 181 -23.88 21.72 13.99
N GLN A 182 -24.21 20.69 13.22
CA GLN A 182 -25.50 20.57 12.52
C GLN A 182 -26.67 20.55 13.52
N ALA A 183 -26.57 19.74 14.57
CA ALA A 183 -27.60 19.69 15.62
C ALA A 183 -27.74 21.00 16.41
N ALA A 184 -26.68 21.81 16.50
CA ALA A 184 -26.70 23.09 17.21
C ALA A 184 -27.28 24.24 16.38
N LEU A 185 -26.96 24.29 15.09
CA LEU A 185 -27.18 25.47 14.23
C LEU A 185 -28.22 25.24 13.12
N GLY A 186 -28.67 24.00 12.90
CA GLY A 186 -29.55 23.62 11.78
C GLY A 186 -28.78 23.31 10.49
N ASP A 187 -29.47 22.70 9.52
CA ASP A 187 -28.92 22.36 8.21
C ASP A 187 -28.78 23.60 7.33
N ASP A 188 -27.67 24.33 7.48
CA ASP A 188 -27.29 25.38 6.52
C ASP A 188 -25.77 25.41 6.24
N VAL A 189 -25.17 24.22 6.12
CA VAL A 189 -23.78 24.09 5.62
C VAL A 189 -23.72 22.96 4.60
N ASP A 190 -23.86 23.40 3.34
CA ASP A 190 -23.72 22.65 2.10
C ASP A 190 -22.57 21.62 2.20
N LEU A 191 -22.94 20.35 2.09
CA LEU A 191 -22.04 19.21 1.95
C LEU A 191 -21.60 19.14 0.48
N LYS A 192 -20.65 19.98 0.09
CA LYS A 192 -19.85 19.81 -1.12
C LYS A 192 -18.38 19.55 -0.77
#